data_AF-A0AAW8S1N7-F1
#
_entry.id   AF-A0AAW8S1N7-F1
#
_cell.length_a   1.000
_cell.length_b   1.000
_cell.length_c   1.000
_cell.angle_alpha   90.00
_cell.angle_beta   90.00
_cell.angle_gamma   90.00
#
_symmetry.space_group_name_H-M   'P 1'
#
loop_
_entity.id
_entity.type
_entity.pdbx_description
1 polymer ?
#
loop_
_entity_poly.entity_id
_entity_poly.type
_entity_poly.pdbx_seq_one_letter_code
_entity_poly.pdbx_strand_id
1 'polypeptide(L)'
;AIVAAIKEAEHRTSGEIRIYVEGRCYLVNPVHRAMEIFAELRMDKTAERNAVLLYIAMKDRQLAIYGDAGIHDKVGTAFWNDQ
;
A
#
# COMPACT_ATOMS: atom_id res chain seq x y z
N ALA A 1 11.89 -13.11 -6.54
CA ALA A 1 10.46 -13.45 -6.73
C ALA A 1 9.56 -12.24 -6.54
N ILE A 2 9.46 -11.64 -5.35
CA ILE A 2 8.54 -10.52 -5.04
C ILE A 2 8.77 -9.29 -5.94
N VAL A 3 10.02 -8.83 -6.10
CA VAL A 3 10.35 -7.66 -6.93
C VAL A 3 9.97 -7.85 -8.41
N ALA A 4 10.10 -9.08 -8.93
CA ALA A 4 9.73 -9.37 -10.31
C ALA A 4 8.20 -9.33 -10.51
N ALA A 5 7.44 -9.84 -9.53
CA ALA A 5 5.99 -9.76 -9.54
C ALA A 5 5.48 -8.30 -9.45
N ILE A 6 6.14 -7.45 -8.64
CA ILE A 6 5.82 -6.02 -8.57
C ILE A 6 6.06 -5.36 -9.92
N LYS A 7 7.24 -5.59 -10.54
CA LYS A 7 7.55 -5.02 -11.87
C LYS A 7 6.55 -5.45 -12.94
N GLU A 8 6.10 -6.69 -12.91
CA GLU A 8 5.13 -7.19 -13.89
C GLU A 8 3.72 -6.62 -13.64
N ALA A 9 3.33 -6.41 -12.38
CA ALA A 9 2.10 -5.70 -12.03
C ALA A 9 2.16 -4.22 -12.46
N GLU A 10 3.27 -3.52 -12.19
CA GLU A 10 3.49 -2.13 -12.62
C GLU A 10 3.58 -2.00 -14.15
N HIS A 11 3.98 -3.05 -14.88
CA HIS A 11 3.95 -3.02 -16.34
C HIS A 11 2.54 -3.16 -16.92
N ARG A 12 1.59 -3.68 -16.13
CA ARG A 12 0.19 -3.89 -16.53
C ARG A 12 -0.75 -2.79 -16.03
N THR A 13 -0.29 -1.90 -15.16
CA THR A 13 -1.10 -0.82 -14.60
C THR A 13 -0.28 0.47 -14.53
N SER A 14 -0.91 1.63 -14.67
CA SER A 14 -0.28 2.92 -14.36
C SER A 14 -0.04 3.14 -12.86
N GLY A 15 -0.47 2.19 -12.01
CA GLY A 15 -0.40 2.25 -10.56
C GLY A 15 0.99 1.96 -10.03
N GLU A 16 1.34 2.66 -8.96
CA GLU A 16 2.62 2.51 -8.27
C GLU A 16 2.43 1.65 -7.02
N ILE A 17 3.24 0.58 -6.88
CA ILE A 17 3.13 -0.33 -5.72
C ILE A 17 4.43 -0.28 -4.93
N ARG A 18 4.36 0.17 -3.68
CA ARG A 18 5.51 0.16 -2.75
C ARG A 18 5.28 -0.80 -1.60
N ILE A 19 6.35 -1.48 -1.19
CA ILE A 19 6.36 -2.34 0.00
C ILE A 19 7.28 -1.70 1.03
N TYR A 20 6.75 -1.49 2.24
CA TYR A 20 7.50 -1.05 3.39
C TYR A 20 7.51 -2.13 4.47
N VAL A 21 8.71 -2.50 4.92
CA VAL A 21 8.91 -3.58 5.90
C VAL A 21 9.65 -3.02 7.10
N GLU A 22 9.04 -3.13 8.29
CA GLU A 22 9.70 -2.81 9.55
C GLU A 22 9.69 -3.98 10.54
N GLY A 23 10.58 -3.87 11.54
CA GLY A 23 10.74 -4.90 12.56
C GLY A 23 9.53 -4.97 13.50
N ARG A 24 9.18 -3.87 14.15
CA ARG A 24 8.00 -3.73 15.03
C ARG A 24 7.24 -2.49 14.63
N CYS A 25 5.91 -2.58 14.69
CA CYS A 25 5.03 -1.44 14.52
C CYS A 25 5.09 -0.59 15.80
N TYR A 26 5.58 0.64 15.67
CA TYR A 26 5.65 1.57 16.82
C TYR A 26 4.28 2.15 17.20
N LEU A 27 3.29 2.05 16.30
CA LEU A 27 1.91 2.49 16.52
C LEU A 27 1.00 1.30 16.85
N VAL A 28 -0.06 1.55 17.63
CA VAL A 28 -1.06 0.54 17.98
C VAL A 28 -1.83 0.04 16.74
N ASN A 29 -2.03 0.92 15.75
CA ASN A 29 -2.74 0.60 14.52
C ASN A 29 -1.78 0.62 13.30
N PRO A 30 -1.56 -0.53 12.62
CA PRO A 30 -0.69 -0.61 11.46
C PRO A 30 -1.19 0.21 10.26
N VAL A 31 -2.50 0.49 10.16
CA VAL A 31 -3.07 1.34 9.11
C VAL A 31 -2.67 2.81 9.30
N HIS A 32 -2.62 3.30 10.55
CA HIS A 32 -2.15 4.66 10.82
C HIS A 32 -0.67 4.80 10.49
N ARG A 33 0.13 3.77 10.81
CA ARG A 33 1.55 3.74 10.43
C ARG A 33 1.74 3.75 8.91
N ALA A 34 0.94 2.97 8.19
CA ALA A 34 0.95 2.98 6.73
C ALA A 34 0.58 4.36 6.17
N MET A 35 -0.40 5.06 6.75
CA MET A 35 -0.79 6.42 6.34
C MET A 35 0.32 7.45 6.55
N GLU A 36 1.02 7.42 7.68
CA GLU A 36 2.19 8.28 7.92
C GLU A 36 3.28 8.05 6.88
N ILE A 37 3.64 6.78 6.66
CA ILE A 37 4.69 6.41 5.69
C ILE A 37 4.27 6.81 4.27
N PHE A 38 2.99 6.65 3.92
CA PHE A 38 2.45 7.05 2.63
C PHE A 38 2.64 8.56 2.37
N ALA A 39 2.37 9.39 3.38
CA ALA A 39 2.59 10.83 3.33
C ALA A 39 4.07 11.21 3.31
N GLU A 40 4.91 10.56 4.14
CA GLU A 40 6.37 10.77 4.17
C GLU A 40 7.01 10.46 2.81
N LEU A 41 6.58 9.37 2.17
CA LEU A 41 7.03 8.94 0.86
C LEU A 41 6.41 9.71 -0.30
N ARG A 42 5.51 10.67 0.00
CA ARG A 42 4.77 11.50 -0.96
C ARG A 42 4.07 10.68 -2.05
N MET A 43 3.55 9.51 -1.67
CA MET A 43 2.87 8.59 -2.58
C MET A 43 1.52 9.13 -3.05
N ASP A 44 1.01 10.16 -2.38
CA ASP A 44 -0.17 10.91 -2.76
C ASP A 44 0.09 11.78 -4.00
N LYS A 45 1.33 12.04 -4.40
CA LYS A 45 1.66 12.91 -5.55
C LYS A 45 1.57 12.23 -6.90
N THR A 46 1.02 11.02 -6.99
CA THR A 46 0.81 10.35 -8.28
C THR A 46 -0.27 11.06 -9.10
N ALA A 47 -0.03 11.20 -10.41
CA ALA A 47 -0.92 11.94 -11.29
C ALA A 47 -2.35 11.36 -11.36
N GLU A 48 -2.47 10.04 -11.21
CA GLU A 48 -3.74 9.32 -11.25
C GLU A 48 -4.25 8.90 -9.87
N ARG A 49 -3.60 9.34 -8.78
CA ARG A 49 -3.93 8.96 -7.40
C ARG A 49 -4.08 7.44 -7.25
N ASN A 50 -3.13 6.69 -7.78
CA ASN A 50 -3.21 5.24 -7.95
C ASN A 50 -2.03 4.50 -7.28
N ALA A 51 -1.50 5.08 -6.21
CA ALA A 51 -0.45 4.47 -5.42
C ALA A 51 -1.01 3.52 -4.34
N VAL A 52 -0.33 2.39 -4.13
CA VAL A 52 -0.60 1.44 -3.05
C VAL A 52 0.65 1.22 -2.23
N LEU A 53 0.51 1.35 -0.91
CA LEU A 53 1.53 0.99 0.07
C LEU A 53 1.12 -0.30 0.80
N LEU A 54 1.96 -1.32 0.68
CA LEU A 54 1.89 -2.52 1.49
C LEU A 54 2.84 -2.37 2.68
N TYR A 55 2.27 -2.30 3.88
CA TYR A 55 3.01 -2.17 5.13
C TYR A 55 3.08 -3.52 5.86
N ILE A 56 4.28 -3.94 6.27
CA ILE A 56 4.53 -5.22 6.93
C ILE A 56 5.39 -5.01 8.18
N ALA A 57 4.85 -5.35 9.35
CA ALA A 57 5.58 -5.41 10.61
C ALA A 57 5.93 -6.88 10.95
N MET A 58 7.18 -7.26 10.70
CA MET A 58 7.60 -8.68 10.70
C MET A 58 7.53 -9.33 12.09
N LYS A 59 7.93 -8.64 13.16
CA LYS A 59 7.95 -9.21 14.51
C LYS A 59 6.56 -9.24 15.14
N ASP A 60 5.70 -8.28 14.80
CA ASP A 60 4.34 -8.21 15.33
C ASP A 60 3.34 -8.98 14.46
N ARG A 61 3.79 -9.51 13.31
CA ARG A 61 2.98 -10.23 12.31
C ARG A 61 1.75 -9.42 11.87
N GLN A 62 1.91 -8.11 11.77
CA GLN A 62 0.86 -7.21 11.32
C GLN A 62 1.11 -6.80 9.87
N LEU A 63 0.02 -6.72 9.11
CA LEU A 63 0.03 -6.28 7.73
C LEU A 63 -1.07 -5.25 7.54
N ALA A 64 -0.77 -4.17 6.81
CA ALA A 64 -1.75 -3.18 6.42
C ALA A 64 -1.58 -2.84 4.94
N ILE A 65 -2.69 -2.58 4.26
CA ILE A 65 -2.73 -2.12 2.88
C ILE A 65 -3.33 -0.73 2.91
N TYR A 66 -2.64 0.24 2.32
CA TYR A 66 -3.12 1.61 2.20
C TYR A 66 -3.04 2.05 0.75
N GLY A 67 -4.19 2.30 0.15
CA GLY A 67 -4.32 2.74 -1.24
C GLY A 67 -4.79 4.19 -1.32
N ASP A 68 -4.36 4.87 -2.37
CA ASP A 68 -4.78 6.24 -2.67
C ASP A 68 -6.24 6.29 -3.16
N ALA A 69 -6.86 7.47 -3.09
CA ALA A 69 -8.28 7.70 -3.36
C ALA A 69 -8.71 7.27 -4.77
N GLY A 70 -7.82 7.42 -5.77
CA GLY A 70 -8.13 7.04 -7.16
C GLY A 70 -8.26 5.53 -7.36
N ILE A 71 -7.67 4.71 -6.49
CA ILE A 71 -7.95 3.27 -6.45
C ILE A 71 -9.31 3.03 -5.80
N HIS A 72 -9.57 3.65 -4.65
CA HIS A 72 -10.85 3.51 -3.97
C HIS A 72 -12.05 3.89 -4.87
N ASP A 73 -11.92 4.97 -5.64
CA ASP A 73 -12.94 5.45 -6.58
C ASP A 73 -13.16 4.49 -7.77
N LYS A 74 -12.12 3.75 -8.21
CA LYS A 74 -12.20 2.85 -9.37
C LYS A 74 -12.67 1.44 -9.03
N VAL A 75 -12.27 0.89 -7.88
CA VAL A 75 -12.62 -0.50 -7.49
C VAL A 75 -13.69 -0.59 -6.40
N GLY A 76 -13.96 0.49 -5.68
CA GLY A 76 -14.93 0.52 -4.58
C GLY A 76 -14.52 -0.35 -3.38
N THR A 77 -15.23 -0.20 -2.26
CA THR A 77 -14.97 -0.97 -1.02
C THR A 77 -15.19 -2.47 -1.20
N ALA A 78 -16.03 -2.88 -2.15
CA ALA A 78 -16.37 -4.28 -2.41
C ALA A 78 -15.15 -5.11 -2.85
N PHE A 79 -14.22 -4.53 -3.62
CA PHE A 79 -13.02 -5.24 -4.08
C PHE A 79 -12.08 -5.67 -2.95
N TRP A 80 -12.06 -4.91 -1.85
CA TRP A 80 -11.20 -5.20 -0.69
C TRP A 80 -11.85 -6.15 0.32
N ASN A 81 -13.17 -6.34 0.24
CA ASN A 81 -13.95 -7.16 1.17
C ASN A 81 -14.40 -8.50 0.57
N ASP A 82 -14.23 -8.72 -0.74
CA ASP A 82 -14.49 -10.02 -1.36
C ASP A 82 -13.32 -10.99 -1.04
N GLN A 83 -13.45 -11.66 0.10
CA GLN A 83 -12.70 -12.84 0.53
C GLN A 83 -13.69 -13.85 1.08
#